data_AF-A0AAD7F451-F1
#
_entry.id   AF-A0AAD7F451-F1
#
_cell.length_a   1.000
_cell.length_b   1.000
_cell.length_c   1.000
_cell.angle_alpha   90.00
_cell.angle_beta   90.00
_cell.angle_gamma   90.00
#
_symmetry.space_group_name_H-M   'P 1'
#
loop_
_entity.id
_entity.type
_entity.pdbx_description
1 polymer ?
#
loop_
_entity_poly.entity_id
_entity_poly.type
_entity_poly.pdbx_seq_one_letter_code
_entity_poly.pdbx_strand_id
1 'polypeptide(L)'
;MFYNNAAVLPYWIKEVTKVIHYLGPDNVFVSIVESNSGDNSAELLEDFDRILKTMGVKRRVLTRDTSIERPPSQLMQETAPPRITFLAAVRNLVMEPLVQHGGYTRVVFSNDIFIEAESIVELLDTKGGDYDMACGLDLSFWGLYDQWVLRDRLGRMASTLWPYFLEDTGFRAVMADEPAPVFTCWNGIVAMRADPFLPLALRTGQLSTSPLSRPLAATHPAYPQPQNLTPAATPPVRFRTSAPDECYSSECFLLPYDLRRQFELNNIYVNPRVINGYMWQWYVWFKWVTRHWAVKWWIERVENGNGVHLAKFILGDPGKIWQWDGGECHPVRGSFGFCVSVCSS
;
A
#
# COMPACT_ATOMS: atom_id res chain seq x y z
N MET A 1 3.74 0.51 -11.69
CA MET A 1 4.55 1.62 -12.27
C MET A 1 5.99 1.13 -12.28
N PHE A 2 6.72 1.34 -13.37
CA PHE A 2 8.12 0.89 -13.48
C PHE A 2 9.04 2.03 -13.92
N TYR A 3 10.28 2.01 -13.43
CA TYR A 3 11.39 2.86 -13.83
C TYR A 3 12.72 2.20 -13.44
N ASN A 4 13.54 1.81 -14.42
CA ASN A 4 14.81 1.12 -14.22
C ASN A 4 14.70 -0.18 -13.42
N ASN A 5 13.76 -1.04 -13.82
CA ASN A 5 13.38 -2.28 -13.15
C ASN A 5 13.71 -3.56 -13.94
N ALA A 6 14.67 -3.52 -14.87
CA ALA A 6 14.97 -4.66 -15.74
C ALA A 6 15.38 -5.93 -14.95
N ALA A 7 15.95 -5.78 -13.74
CA ALA A 7 16.35 -6.90 -12.90
C ALA A 7 15.17 -7.67 -12.27
N VAL A 8 14.06 -6.99 -11.92
CA VAL A 8 12.90 -7.60 -11.25
C VAL A 8 11.82 -8.05 -12.25
N LEU A 9 11.71 -7.36 -13.38
CA LEU A 9 10.65 -7.58 -14.37
C LEU A 9 10.54 -9.03 -14.87
N PRO A 10 11.61 -9.78 -15.21
CA PRO A 10 11.46 -11.15 -15.69
C PRO A 10 10.78 -12.08 -14.68
N TYR A 11 11.12 -11.94 -13.40
CA TYR A 11 10.48 -12.72 -12.33
C TYR A 11 9.03 -12.25 -12.12
N TRP A 12 8.82 -10.94 -12.00
CA TRP A 12 7.49 -10.36 -11.79
C TRP A 12 6.51 -10.71 -12.92
N ILE A 13 6.93 -10.60 -14.18
CA ILE A 13 6.14 -10.96 -15.36
C ILE A 13 5.71 -12.43 -15.30
N LYS A 14 6.64 -13.33 -14.98
CA LYS A 14 6.35 -14.76 -14.84
C LYS A 14 5.30 -15.03 -13.78
N GLU A 15 5.45 -14.43 -12.59
CA GLU A 15 4.53 -14.66 -11.47
C GLU A 15 3.15 -14.04 -11.72
N VAL A 16 3.07 -12.82 -12.26
CA VAL A 16 1.80 -12.20 -12.65
C VAL A 16 1.10 -12.98 -13.76
N THR A 17 1.84 -13.52 -14.73
CA THR A 17 1.25 -14.38 -15.79
C THR A 17 0.57 -15.61 -15.19
N LYS A 18 1.17 -16.25 -14.18
CA LYS A 18 0.52 -17.38 -13.47
C LYS A 18 -0.77 -16.94 -12.76
N VAL A 19 -0.77 -15.78 -12.11
CA VAL A 19 -1.98 -15.24 -11.45
C VAL A 19 -3.08 -15.00 -12.47
N ILE A 20 -2.76 -14.41 -13.62
CA ILE A 20 -3.73 -14.18 -14.69
C ILE A 20 -4.33 -15.51 -15.19
N HIS A 21 -3.50 -16.54 -15.37
CA HIS A 21 -3.99 -17.87 -15.72
C HIS A 21 -4.92 -18.47 -14.65
N TYR A 22 -4.58 -18.29 -13.37
CA TYR A 22 -5.38 -18.78 -12.25
C TYR A 22 -6.74 -18.06 -12.15
N LEU A 23 -6.76 -16.73 -12.29
CA LEU A 23 -7.98 -15.93 -12.22
C LEU A 23 -8.84 -16.02 -13.49
N GLY A 24 -8.23 -16.35 -14.63
CA GLY A 24 -8.86 -16.35 -15.94
C GLY A 24 -8.66 -15.01 -16.67
N PRO A 25 -8.21 -15.01 -17.95
CA PRO A 25 -7.95 -13.79 -18.72
C PRO A 25 -9.13 -12.81 -18.82
N ASP A 26 -10.36 -13.31 -18.84
CA ASP A 26 -11.58 -12.48 -18.94
C ASP A 26 -11.89 -11.72 -17.65
N ASN A 27 -11.34 -12.15 -16.51
CA ASN A 27 -11.56 -11.57 -15.20
C ASN A 27 -10.48 -10.53 -14.82
N VAL A 28 -9.50 -10.28 -15.70
CA VAL A 28 -8.33 -9.45 -15.39
C VAL A 28 -8.15 -8.35 -16.42
N PHE A 29 -7.86 -7.15 -15.92
CA PHE A 29 -7.29 -6.05 -16.69
C PHE A 29 -5.88 -5.75 -16.21
N VAL A 30 -4.93 -5.57 -17.12
CA VAL A 30 -3.56 -5.18 -16.78
C VAL A 30 -3.29 -3.75 -17.21
N SER A 31 -3.03 -2.86 -16.25
CA SER A 31 -2.63 -1.46 -16.50
C SER A 31 -1.21 -1.23 -16.02
N ILE A 32 -0.32 -0.83 -16.94
CA ILE A 32 1.10 -0.61 -16.66
C ILE A 32 1.51 0.74 -17.23
N VAL A 33 2.24 1.51 -16.43
CA VAL A 33 2.97 2.70 -16.87
C VAL A 33 4.44 2.51 -16.50
N GLU A 34 5.29 2.62 -17.51
CA GLU A 34 6.74 2.66 -17.43
C GLU A 34 7.18 4.09 -17.78
N SER A 35 7.92 4.70 -16.87
CA SER A 35 8.19 6.14 -16.86
C SER A 35 9.56 6.49 -17.46
N ASN A 36 9.76 6.10 -18.71
CA ASN A 36 10.96 6.41 -19.51
C ASN A 36 12.29 5.97 -18.88
N SER A 37 12.40 4.66 -18.66
CA SER A 37 13.59 3.97 -18.14
C SER A 37 14.80 4.14 -19.05
N GLY A 38 15.98 4.13 -18.44
CA GLY A 38 17.27 4.09 -19.13
C GLY A 38 17.86 2.69 -19.30
N ASP A 39 17.20 1.66 -18.73
CA ASP A 39 17.55 0.25 -18.91
C ASP A 39 16.55 -0.48 -19.83
N ASN A 40 16.65 -1.81 -19.91
CA ASN A 40 15.81 -2.64 -20.76
C ASN A 40 14.37 -2.87 -20.24
N SER A 41 13.87 -2.04 -19.32
CA SER A 41 12.53 -2.22 -18.72
C SER A 41 11.41 -2.05 -19.75
N ALA A 42 11.57 -1.09 -20.67
CA ALA A 42 10.54 -0.80 -21.67
C ALA A 42 10.35 -1.99 -22.63
N GLU A 43 11.45 -2.58 -23.10
CA GLU A 43 11.47 -3.73 -24.00
C GLU A 43 10.84 -4.96 -23.33
N LEU A 44 11.19 -5.23 -22.06
CA LEU A 44 10.60 -6.34 -21.30
C LEU A 44 9.08 -6.19 -21.11
N LEU A 45 8.61 -4.96 -20.92
CA LEU A 45 7.18 -4.69 -20.79
C LEU A 45 6.43 -4.73 -22.13
N GLU A 46 7.09 -4.41 -23.24
CA GLU A 46 6.54 -4.62 -24.59
C GLU A 46 6.42 -6.11 -24.93
N ASP A 47 7.39 -6.92 -24.53
CA ASP A 47 7.29 -8.38 -24.60
C ASP A 47 6.10 -8.88 -23.78
N PHE A 48 5.92 -8.37 -22.57
CA PHE A 48 4.77 -8.73 -21.74
C PHE A 48 3.44 -8.28 -22.37
N ASP A 49 3.38 -7.09 -22.98
CA ASP A 49 2.20 -6.61 -23.71
C ASP A 49 1.79 -7.56 -24.84
N ARG A 50 2.76 -8.15 -25.55
CA ARG A 50 2.53 -9.20 -26.57
C ARG A 50 2.00 -10.49 -25.96
N ILE A 51 2.56 -10.93 -24.83
CA ILE A 51 2.10 -12.11 -24.09
C ILE A 51 0.64 -11.93 -23.67
N LEU A 52 0.32 -10.82 -22.99
CA LEU A 52 -1.03 -10.50 -22.54
C LEU A 52 -2.04 -10.44 -23.69
N LYS A 53 -1.63 -9.88 -24.84
CA LYS A 53 -2.47 -9.86 -26.06
C LYS A 53 -2.80 -11.27 -26.54
N THR A 54 -1.80 -12.14 -26.58
CA THR A 54 -1.94 -13.53 -27.02
C THR A 54 -2.85 -14.32 -26.07
N MET A 55 -2.81 -13.99 -24.78
CA MET A 55 -3.69 -14.57 -23.77
C MET A 55 -5.13 -14.02 -23.81
N GLY A 56 -5.42 -13.01 -24.62
CA GLY A 56 -6.75 -12.36 -24.67
C GLY A 56 -7.06 -11.44 -23.48
N VAL A 57 -6.04 -11.03 -22.71
CA VAL A 57 -6.21 -10.19 -21.52
C VAL A 57 -6.43 -8.74 -21.94
N LYS A 58 -7.44 -8.07 -21.37
CA LYS A 58 -7.63 -6.62 -21.56
C LYS A 58 -6.51 -5.86 -20.87
N ARG A 59 -5.98 -4.83 -21.53
CA ARG A 59 -4.75 -4.18 -21.04
C ARG A 59 -4.53 -2.78 -21.58
N ARG A 60 -3.72 -2.02 -20.85
CA ARG A 60 -3.05 -0.79 -21.29
C ARG A 60 -1.63 -0.82 -20.76
N VAL A 61 -0.66 -0.91 -21.65
CA VAL A 61 0.77 -0.88 -21.30
C VAL A 61 1.37 0.34 -21.99
N LEU A 62 1.75 1.33 -21.19
CA LEU A 62 2.44 2.53 -21.65
C LEU A 62 3.92 2.39 -21.32
N THR A 63 4.76 2.32 -22.35
CA THR A 63 6.23 2.29 -22.24
C THR A 63 6.83 3.58 -22.77
N ARG A 64 7.98 3.96 -22.21
CA ARG A 64 8.67 5.23 -22.49
C ARG A 64 7.74 6.44 -22.32
N ASP A 65 6.85 6.39 -21.33
CA ASP A 65 5.88 7.44 -21.09
C ASP A 65 6.56 8.68 -20.52
N THR A 66 6.27 9.83 -21.13
CA THR A 66 6.75 11.15 -20.75
C THR A 66 5.59 12.11 -20.43
N SER A 67 4.36 11.60 -20.31
CA SER A 67 3.17 12.41 -20.05
C SER A 67 3.20 13.09 -18.68
N ILE A 68 3.87 12.46 -17.72
CA ILE A 68 4.16 13.01 -16.40
C ILE A 68 5.68 13.18 -16.27
N GLU A 69 6.14 14.41 -16.19
CA GLU A 69 7.57 14.73 -16.07
C GLU A 69 8.14 14.22 -14.74
N ARG A 70 9.20 13.41 -14.81
CA ARG A 70 9.93 12.95 -13.62
C ARG A 70 10.77 14.11 -13.06
N PRO A 71 10.63 14.47 -11.77
CA PRO A 71 11.49 15.47 -11.15
C PRO A 71 12.98 15.08 -11.21
N PRO A 72 13.90 16.06 -11.25
CA PRO A 72 15.32 15.81 -11.11
C PRO A 72 15.62 14.97 -9.86
N SER A 73 16.65 14.11 -9.94
CA SER A 73 16.97 13.15 -8.87
C SER A 73 17.17 13.79 -7.49
N GLN A 74 17.64 15.03 -7.42
CA GLN A 74 17.82 15.77 -6.16
C GLN A 74 16.49 16.05 -5.43
N LEU A 75 15.38 16.11 -6.18
CA LEU A 75 14.01 16.33 -5.68
C LEU A 75 13.24 15.02 -5.48
N MET A 76 13.88 13.86 -5.72
CA MET A 76 13.29 12.53 -5.61
C MET A 76 13.62 11.84 -4.28
N GLN A 77 13.89 12.61 -3.22
CA GLN A 77 14.06 12.09 -1.86
C GLN A 77 12.72 11.56 -1.32
N GLU A 78 12.74 10.51 -0.48
CA GLU A 78 11.56 9.68 -0.15
C GLU A 78 10.33 10.46 0.31
N THR A 79 10.50 11.45 1.19
CA THR A 79 9.42 12.27 1.76
C THR A 79 9.25 13.63 1.08
N ALA A 80 9.96 13.87 -0.03
CA ALA A 80 9.92 15.16 -0.70
C ALA A 80 8.58 15.38 -1.42
N PRO A 81 7.91 16.53 -1.25
CA PRO A 81 6.65 16.83 -1.94
C PRO A 81 6.67 16.67 -3.47
N PRO A 82 7.75 17.02 -4.20
CA PRO A 82 7.84 16.77 -5.64
C PRO A 82 7.75 15.30 -6.01
N ARG A 83 8.44 14.42 -5.25
CA ARG A 83 8.39 12.96 -5.44
C ARG A 83 6.96 12.44 -5.26
N ILE A 84 6.30 12.83 -4.17
CA ILE A 84 4.95 12.37 -3.83
C ILE A 84 3.95 12.84 -4.89
N THR A 85 4.07 14.08 -5.35
CA THR A 85 3.21 14.65 -6.40
C THR A 85 3.36 13.88 -7.71
N PHE A 86 4.60 13.61 -8.12
CA PHE A 86 4.92 12.80 -9.29
C PHE A 86 4.34 11.39 -9.18
N LEU A 87 4.59 10.71 -8.05
CA LEU A 87 4.13 9.36 -7.78
C LEU A 87 2.59 9.25 -7.72
N ALA A 88 1.91 10.25 -7.16
CA ALA A 88 0.46 10.33 -7.18
C ALA A 88 -0.08 10.47 -8.62
N ALA A 89 0.51 11.36 -9.42
CA ALA A 89 0.12 11.57 -10.80
C ALA A 89 0.28 10.30 -11.65
N VAL A 90 1.40 9.60 -11.54
CA VAL A 90 1.63 8.35 -12.30
C VAL A 90 0.69 7.23 -11.84
N ARG A 91 0.40 7.09 -10.54
CA ARG A 91 -0.59 6.08 -10.09
C ARG A 91 -2.00 6.39 -10.55
N ASN A 92 -2.39 7.67 -10.62
CA ASN A 92 -3.66 8.07 -11.21
C ASN A 92 -3.70 7.75 -12.72
N LEU A 93 -2.60 7.95 -13.45
CA LEU A 93 -2.50 7.56 -14.86
C LEU A 93 -2.67 6.04 -15.06
N VAL A 94 -2.08 5.22 -14.19
CA VAL A 94 -2.29 3.76 -14.17
C VAL A 94 -3.76 3.41 -13.93
N MET A 95 -4.51 4.20 -13.15
CA MET A 95 -5.91 3.93 -12.81
C MET A 95 -6.93 4.36 -13.86
N GLU A 96 -6.53 5.16 -14.85
CA GLU A 96 -7.46 5.70 -15.85
C GLU A 96 -8.36 4.65 -16.52
N PRO A 97 -7.88 3.44 -16.92
CA PRO A 97 -8.77 2.45 -17.54
C PRO A 97 -9.92 2.02 -16.62
N LEU A 98 -9.67 1.88 -15.33
CA LEU A 98 -10.71 1.55 -14.36
C LEU A 98 -11.70 2.71 -14.22
N VAL A 99 -11.20 3.94 -14.11
CA VAL A 99 -12.03 5.14 -13.95
C VAL A 99 -12.92 5.37 -15.18
N GLN A 100 -12.42 5.07 -16.38
CA GLN A 100 -13.14 5.28 -17.64
C GLN A 100 -14.19 4.20 -17.93
N HIS A 101 -13.90 2.94 -17.58
CA HIS A 101 -14.72 1.80 -18.03
C HIS A 101 -15.40 1.04 -16.89
N GLY A 102 -14.91 1.14 -15.65
CA GLY A 102 -15.41 0.35 -14.53
C GLY A 102 -15.33 -1.16 -14.78
N GLY A 103 -16.27 -1.91 -14.19
CA GLY A 103 -16.46 -3.33 -14.50
C GLY A 103 -15.57 -4.32 -13.73
N TYR A 104 -14.77 -3.85 -12.77
CA TYR A 104 -13.95 -4.69 -11.89
C TYR A 104 -14.32 -4.42 -10.44
N THR A 105 -14.25 -5.47 -9.61
CA THR A 105 -14.58 -5.39 -8.17
C THR A 105 -13.36 -5.10 -7.30
N ARG A 106 -12.18 -5.46 -7.78
CA ARG A 106 -10.90 -5.36 -7.07
C ARG A 106 -9.85 -4.68 -7.92
N VAL A 107 -8.98 -3.95 -7.25
CA VAL A 107 -7.74 -3.38 -7.80
C VAL A 107 -6.58 -4.00 -7.04
N VAL A 108 -5.66 -4.65 -7.75
CA VAL A 108 -4.37 -5.06 -7.20
C VAL A 108 -3.31 -4.10 -7.72
N PHE A 109 -2.68 -3.36 -6.82
CA PHE A 109 -1.55 -2.50 -7.13
C PHE A 109 -0.26 -3.16 -6.65
N SER A 110 0.66 -3.40 -7.58
CA SER A 110 2.00 -3.88 -7.30
C SER A 110 3.03 -2.80 -7.64
N ASN A 111 3.97 -2.60 -6.73
CA ASN A 111 5.24 -1.94 -7.02
C ASN A 111 6.18 -2.92 -7.79
N ASP A 112 7.42 -2.50 -7.98
CA ASP A 112 8.57 -3.20 -8.57
C ASP A 112 9.24 -4.19 -7.61
N ILE A 113 8.45 -5.11 -7.07
CA ILE A 113 8.85 -6.06 -6.02
C ILE A 113 9.02 -7.49 -6.55
N PHE A 114 9.83 -8.29 -5.86
CA PHE A 114 9.80 -9.74 -5.96
C PHE A 114 8.64 -10.29 -5.12
N ILE A 115 7.76 -11.06 -5.76
CA ILE A 115 6.62 -11.73 -5.14
C ILE A 115 6.18 -12.94 -5.98
N GLU A 116 5.76 -14.02 -5.32
CA GLU A 116 5.26 -15.24 -5.99
C GLU A 116 3.76 -15.15 -6.27
N ALA A 117 3.29 -15.87 -7.29
CA ALA A 117 1.88 -15.89 -7.66
C ALA A 117 0.95 -16.28 -6.51
N GLU A 118 1.37 -17.26 -5.69
CA GLU A 118 0.65 -17.76 -4.53
C GLU A 118 0.44 -16.67 -3.48
N SER A 119 1.44 -15.80 -3.25
CA SER A 119 1.30 -14.63 -2.37
C SER A 119 0.27 -13.62 -2.90
N ILE A 120 0.16 -13.44 -4.21
CA ILE A 120 -0.84 -12.52 -4.80
C ILE A 120 -2.26 -13.11 -4.65
N VAL A 121 -2.41 -14.42 -4.83
CA VAL A 121 -3.69 -15.11 -4.59
C VAL A 121 -4.06 -15.06 -3.11
N GLU A 122 -3.11 -15.32 -2.20
CA GLU A 122 -3.30 -15.19 -0.75
C GLU A 122 -3.67 -13.74 -0.34
N LEU A 123 -3.10 -12.73 -1.01
CA LEU A 123 -3.50 -11.33 -0.80
C LEU A 123 -4.96 -11.12 -1.16
N LEU A 124 -5.38 -11.61 -2.33
CA LEU A 124 -6.76 -11.52 -2.81
C LEU A 124 -7.75 -12.24 -1.88
N ASP A 125 -7.34 -13.38 -1.33
CA ASP A 125 -8.12 -14.21 -0.41
C ASP A 125 -7.99 -13.79 1.07
N THR A 126 -7.32 -12.67 1.37
CA THR A 126 -7.25 -12.14 2.74
C THR A 126 -8.65 -12.07 3.34
N LYS A 127 -8.86 -12.68 4.52
CA LYS A 127 -10.19 -12.76 5.17
C LYS A 127 -11.30 -13.34 4.26
N GLY A 128 -10.98 -14.27 3.36
CA GLY A 128 -11.93 -14.86 2.41
C GLY A 128 -12.47 -13.84 1.40
N GLY A 129 -11.72 -12.77 1.13
CA GLY A 129 -12.16 -11.64 0.30
C GLY A 129 -12.94 -10.56 1.06
N ASP A 130 -13.26 -10.73 2.35
CA ASP A 130 -14.01 -9.73 3.12
C ASP A 130 -13.07 -8.67 3.74
N TYR A 131 -12.65 -7.72 2.91
CA TYR A 131 -11.87 -6.55 3.29
C TYR A 131 -12.14 -5.39 2.34
N ASP A 132 -11.85 -4.18 2.81
CA ASP A 132 -11.84 -2.99 1.99
C ASP A 132 -10.49 -2.78 1.31
N MET A 133 -9.40 -3.02 2.06
CA MET A 133 -8.03 -2.98 1.59
C MET A 133 -7.16 -4.00 2.34
N ALA A 134 -6.29 -4.72 1.64
CA ALA A 134 -5.35 -5.67 2.20
C ALA A 134 -3.96 -5.45 1.58
N CYS A 135 -2.91 -5.44 2.39
CA CYS A 135 -1.54 -5.23 1.91
C CYS A 135 -0.62 -6.41 2.28
N GLY A 136 0.44 -6.56 1.49
CA GLY A 136 1.56 -7.43 1.85
C GLY A 136 2.51 -6.79 2.86
N LEU A 137 3.64 -7.47 3.08
CA LEU A 137 4.77 -7.00 3.86
C LEU A 137 6.01 -6.95 2.98
N ASP A 138 6.60 -5.77 2.82
CA ASP A 138 7.88 -5.57 2.15
C ASP A 138 9.03 -5.66 3.16
N LEU A 139 9.88 -6.67 2.98
CA LEU A 139 10.96 -6.97 3.91
C LEU A 139 12.32 -6.74 3.23
N SER A 140 13.21 -6.08 3.95
CA SER A 140 14.58 -5.76 3.55
C SER A 140 15.55 -6.14 4.67
N PHE A 141 16.84 -5.80 4.55
CA PHE A 141 17.93 -6.24 5.42
C PHE A 141 17.58 -6.24 6.93
N TRP A 142 16.94 -5.18 7.42
CA TRP A 142 16.62 -5.01 8.84
C TRP A 142 15.22 -5.49 9.26
N GLY A 143 14.43 -6.06 8.33
CA GLY A 143 13.04 -6.42 8.54
C GLY A 143 12.09 -5.54 7.71
N LEU A 144 10.98 -5.12 8.31
CA LEU A 144 9.96 -4.28 7.65
C LEU A 144 10.55 -2.96 7.15
N TYR A 145 10.46 -2.73 5.84
CA TYR A 145 11.08 -1.59 5.15
C TYR A 145 10.17 -0.35 5.13
N ASP A 146 9.05 -0.36 4.41
CA ASP A 146 8.16 0.80 4.24
C ASP A 146 7.27 1.08 5.48
N GLN A 147 7.86 1.46 6.61
CA GLN A 147 7.12 1.75 7.85
C GLN A 147 6.33 3.06 7.81
N TRP A 148 6.76 4.02 7.01
CA TRP A 148 6.14 5.33 6.92
C TRP A 148 4.68 5.29 6.44
N VAL A 149 4.30 4.28 5.64
CA VAL A 149 2.93 4.05 5.14
C VAL A 149 2.11 3.08 6.02
N LEU A 150 2.76 2.32 6.89
CA LEU A 150 2.11 1.34 7.77
C LEU A 150 1.79 1.94 9.14
N ARG A 151 0.54 1.86 9.55
CA ARG A 151 0.10 2.21 10.91
C ARG A 151 -0.71 1.08 11.50
N ASP A 152 -0.40 0.72 12.76
CA ASP A 152 -1.22 -0.22 13.51
C ASP A 152 -2.67 0.28 13.62
N ARG A 153 -3.61 -0.56 14.08
CA ARG A 153 -5.02 -0.16 14.18
C ARG A 153 -5.29 1.06 15.06
N LEU A 154 -4.33 1.43 15.92
CA LEU A 154 -4.39 2.58 16.82
C LEU A 154 -3.69 3.82 16.22
N GLY A 155 -3.25 3.76 14.97
CA GLY A 155 -2.58 4.86 14.28
C GLY A 155 -1.09 5.01 14.61
N ARG A 156 -0.46 4.02 15.26
CA ARG A 156 0.96 4.11 15.65
C ARG A 156 1.85 3.43 14.61
N MET A 157 3.12 3.84 14.56
CA MET A 157 4.10 3.18 13.69
C MET A 157 4.35 1.73 14.12
N ALA A 158 4.48 0.85 13.13
CA ALA A 158 4.97 -0.50 13.32
C ALA A 158 6.49 -0.51 13.58
N SER A 159 6.96 -1.53 14.29
CA SER A 159 8.38 -1.85 14.46
C SER A 159 8.94 -2.48 13.19
N THR A 160 10.22 -2.25 12.93
CA THR A 160 10.98 -2.95 11.88
C THR A 160 11.03 -4.46 12.13
N LEU A 161 11.08 -4.83 13.41
CA LEU A 161 11.35 -6.18 13.85
C LEU A 161 10.04 -6.93 14.08
N TRP A 162 10.03 -8.19 13.68
CA TRP A 162 8.91 -9.08 13.94
C TRP A 162 8.67 -9.20 15.46
N PRO A 163 7.41 -9.18 15.95
CA PRO A 163 6.14 -9.26 15.20
C PRO A 163 5.51 -7.91 14.80
N TYR A 164 6.32 -6.88 14.59
CA TYR A 164 6.00 -5.56 14.03
C TYR A 164 5.05 -4.69 14.86
N PHE A 165 3.89 -5.19 15.24
CA PHE A 165 2.90 -4.43 15.99
C PHE A 165 3.11 -4.55 17.50
N LEU A 166 2.97 -3.42 18.18
CA LEU A 166 3.14 -3.31 19.63
C LEU A 166 1.80 -3.48 20.37
N GLU A 167 0.69 -3.22 19.69
CA GLU A 167 -0.64 -3.39 20.25
C GLU A 167 -1.09 -4.85 20.13
N ASP A 168 -1.81 -5.31 21.14
CA ASP A 168 -2.10 -6.74 21.39
C ASP A 168 -2.80 -7.46 20.23
N THR A 169 -3.73 -6.80 19.52
CA THR A 169 -4.49 -7.44 18.43
C THR A 169 -3.60 -7.72 17.22
N GLY A 170 -2.89 -6.71 16.72
CA GLY A 170 -1.94 -6.84 15.62
C GLY A 170 -0.77 -7.76 15.97
N PHE A 171 -0.25 -7.66 17.21
CA PHE A 171 0.80 -8.56 17.70
C PHE A 171 0.38 -10.02 17.57
N ARG A 172 -0.78 -10.38 18.15
CA ARG A 172 -1.28 -11.76 18.13
C ARG A 172 -1.60 -12.25 16.71
N ALA A 173 -2.16 -11.39 15.87
CA ALA A 173 -2.44 -11.72 14.48
C ALA A 173 -1.15 -12.05 13.71
N VAL A 174 -0.11 -11.22 13.83
CA VAL A 174 1.20 -11.49 13.19
C VAL A 174 1.86 -12.76 13.74
N MET A 175 1.80 -12.99 15.06
CA MET A 175 2.29 -14.22 15.68
C MET A 175 1.57 -15.48 15.18
N ALA A 176 0.30 -15.34 14.79
CA ALA A 176 -0.54 -16.44 14.29
C ALA A 176 -0.53 -16.56 12.75
N ASP A 177 0.24 -15.71 12.04
CA ASP A 177 0.15 -15.56 10.58
C ASP A 177 -1.27 -15.23 10.06
N GLU A 178 -2.07 -14.55 10.88
CA GLU A 178 -3.39 -14.08 10.53
C GLU A 178 -3.37 -12.63 10.03
N PRO A 179 -4.32 -12.21 9.16
CA PRO A 179 -4.44 -10.83 8.73
C PRO A 179 -4.62 -9.87 9.92
N ALA A 180 -3.65 -8.99 10.13
CA ALA A 180 -3.64 -8.03 11.22
C ALA A 180 -4.42 -6.76 10.83
N PRO A 181 -5.39 -6.29 11.63
CA PRO A 181 -6.09 -5.05 11.34
C PRO A 181 -5.14 -3.86 11.52
N VAL A 182 -5.18 -2.93 10.57
CA VAL A 182 -4.30 -1.76 10.53
C VAL A 182 -5.09 -0.50 10.22
N PHE A 183 -4.50 0.66 10.51
CA PHE A 183 -5.10 1.93 10.10
C PHE A 183 -4.77 2.22 8.63
N THR A 184 -3.50 2.09 8.22
CA THR A 184 -3.03 2.26 6.84
C THR A 184 -1.98 1.19 6.51
N CYS A 185 -1.85 0.83 5.23
CA CYS A 185 -0.76 0.00 4.72
C CYS A 185 -0.55 0.22 3.21
N TRP A 186 0.61 -0.19 2.67
CA TRP A 186 0.84 -0.27 1.21
C TRP A 186 1.91 -1.32 0.88
N ASN A 187 3.09 -1.20 1.50
CA ASN A 187 4.11 -2.24 1.66
C ASN A 187 4.34 -3.14 0.43
N GLY A 188 4.66 -2.50 -0.69
CA GLY A 188 5.01 -3.15 -1.96
C GLY A 188 3.84 -3.63 -2.81
N ILE A 189 2.77 -4.15 -2.20
CA ILE A 189 1.58 -4.64 -2.92
C ILE A 189 0.32 -4.53 -2.07
N VAL A 190 -0.78 -4.13 -2.72
CA VAL A 190 -2.09 -3.97 -2.09
C VAL A 190 -3.21 -4.48 -2.99
N ALA A 191 -4.22 -5.09 -2.39
CA ALA A 191 -5.53 -5.35 -3.00
C ALA A 191 -6.59 -4.49 -2.33
N MET A 192 -7.49 -3.88 -3.11
CA MET A 192 -8.54 -3.00 -2.57
C MET A 192 -9.80 -3.01 -3.42
N ARG A 193 -10.91 -2.56 -2.83
CA ARG A 193 -12.19 -2.40 -3.54
C ARG A 193 -12.07 -1.36 -4.65
N ALA A 194 -12.67 -1.64 -5.80
CA ALA A 194 -12.65 -0.75 -6.96
C ALA A 194 -13.66 0.42 -6.85
N ASP A 195 -14.83 0.20 -6.25
CA ASP A 195 -15.95 1.15 -6.21
C ASP A 195 -15.59 2.60 -5.81
N PRO A 196 -14.72 2.85 -4.80
CA PRO A 196 -14.34 4.21 -4.41
C PRO A 196 -13.67 5.02 -5.53
N PHE A 197 -12.98 4.36 -6.46
CA PHE A 197 -12.29 4.99 -7.59
C PHE A 197 -13.22 5.29 -8.76
N LEU A 198 -14.42 4.72 -8.77
CA LEU A 198 -15.33 4.81 -9.91
C LEU A 198 -16.14 6.12 -9.86
N PRO A 199 -16.32 6.79 -11.02
CA PRO A 199 -17.35 7.80 -11.20
C PRO A 199 -18.72 7.29 -10.74
N LEU A 200 -19.57 8.19 -10.23
CA LEU A 200 -20.89 7.87 -9.69
C LEU A 200 -21.73 6.97 -10.61
N ALA A 201 -21.68 7.22 -11.92
CA ALA A 201 -22.43 6.45 -12.93
C ALA A 201 -21.94 5.01 -13.14
N LEU A 202 -20.72 4.68 -12.70
CA LEU A 202 -20.10 3.37 -12.89
C LEU A 202 -20.04 2.53 -11.60
N ARG A 203 -20.52 3.06 -10.47
CA ARG A 203 -20.49 2.37 -9.17
C ARG A 203 -21.44 1.17 -9.14
N THR A 204 -21.08 0.15 -8.38
CA THR A 204 -21.85 -1.10 -8.30
C THR A 204 -22.87 -1.11 -7.15
N GLY A 205 -23.02 0.02 -6.43
CA GLY A 205 -23.96 0.18 -5.32
C GLY A 205 -23.45 -0.40 -4.00
N GLN A 206 -22.14 -0.62 -3.89
CA GLN A 206 -21.51 -1.28 -2.76
C GLN A 206 -21.08 -0.34 -1.63
N LEU A 207 -21.17 0.97 -1.85
CA LEU A 207 -20.83 2.02 -0.88
C LEU A 207 -22.07 2.43 -0.07
N SER A 208 -21.87 2.89 1.16
CA SER A 208 -22.95 3.31 2.05
C SER A 208 -23.75 4.49 1.47
N THR A 209 -25.07 4.39 1.56
CA THR A 209 -26.02 5.48 1.25
C THR A 209 -26.43 6.26 2.49
N SER A 210 -25.86 5.96 3.65
CA SER A 210 -26.01 6.75 4.87
C SER A 210 -24.91 7.81 4.94
N PRO A 211 -25.18 9.00 5.51
CA PRO A 211 -24.13 9.97 5.80
C PRO A 211 -23.05 9.40 6.70
N LEU A 212 -21.85 9.99 6.65
CA LEU A 212 -20.73 9.61 7.52
C LEU A 212 -21.15 9.67 9.00
N SER A 213 -20.77 8.67 9.77
CA SER A 213 -21.03 8.58 11.21
C SER A 213 -20.30 9.66 12.02
N ARG A 214 -19.18 10.17 11.48
CA ARG A 214 -18.38 11.25 12.06
C ARG A 214 -18.02 12.26 10.98
N PRO A 215 -18.06 13.58 11.26
CA PRO A 215 -17.59 14.57 10.31
C PRO A 215 -16.10 14.38 10.04
N LEU A 216 -15.65 14.82 8.86
CA LEU A 216 -14.23 14.92 8.54
C LEU A 216 -13.52 15.86 9.53
N ALA A 217 -12.26 15.56 9.82
CA ALA A 217 -11.40 16.48 10.58
C ALA A 217 -11.26 17.81 9.82
N ALA A 218 -11.15 18.92 10.55
CA ALA A 218 -11.01 20.24 9.94
C ALA A 218 -9.74 20.39 9.09
N THR A 219 -8.73 19.56 9.35
CA THR A 219 -7.47 19.47 8.62
C THR A 219 -7.55 18.67 7.32
N HIS A 220 -8.64 17.93 7.10
CA HIS A 220 -8.80 17.11 5.89
C HIS A 220 -9.14 18.01 4.69
N PRO A 221 -8.51 17.86 3.51
CA PRO A 221 -8.68 18.77 2.36
C PRO A 221 -10.12 18.84 1.80
N ALA A 222 -10.92 17.80 2.01
CA ALA A 222 -12.32 17.80 1.64
C ALA A 222 -13.25 18.47 2.67
N TYR A 223 -12.75 18.92 3.82
CA TYR A 223 -13.55 19.64 4.82
C TYR A 223 -13.75 21.12 4.43
N PRO A 224 -14.95 21.72 4.64
CA PRO A 224 -16.18 21.07 5.10
C PRO A 224 -16.91 20.33 3.98
N GLN A 225 -17.56 19.20 4.31
CA GLN A 225 -18.48 18.51 3.39
C GLN A 225 -19.94 18.80 3.74
N PRO A 226 -20.87 18.72 2.76
CA PRO A 226 -22.30 18.75 3.04
C PRO A 226 -22.68 17.65 4.04
N GLN A 227 -23.50 17.97 5.04
CA GLN A 227 -23.89 17.02 6.10
C GLN A 227 -24.62 15.77 5.57
N ASN A 228 -25.29 15.89 4.43
CA ASN A 228 -26.03 14.80 3.78
C ASN A 228 -25.19 14.06 2.73
N LEU A 229 -23.90 14.35 2.61
CA LEU A 229 -23.04 13.63 1.68
C LEU A 229 -22.82 12.20 2.19
N THR A 230 -23.09 11.23 1.32
CA THR A 230 -22.95 9.80 1.61
C THR A 230 -21.72 9.26 0.87
N PRO A 231 -21.06 8.20 1.36
CA PRO A 231 -19.98 7.52 0.63
C PRO A 231 -20.34 7.19 -0.82
N ALA A 232 -21.59 6.75 -1.08
CA ALA A 232 -22.09 6.47 -2.41
C ALA A 232 -22.22 7.71 -3.32
N ALA A 233 -22.34 8.92 -2.74
CA ALA A 233 -22.40 10.20 -3.44
C ALA A 233 -21.07 10.98 -3.44
N THR A 234 -20.10 10.58 -2.61
CA THR A 234 -18.76 11.19 -2.53
C THR A 234 -18.03 11.10 -3.88
N PRO A 235 -17.32 12.15 -4.33
CA PRO A 235 -16.51 12.10 -5.54
C PRO A 235 -15.49 10.93 -5.54
N PRO A 236 -15.04 10.44 -6.71
CA PRO A 236 -14.10 9.33 -6.78
C PRO A 236 -12.77 9.65 -6.09
N VAL A 237 -12.27 8.69 -5.29
CA VAL A 237 -10.96 8.80 -4.63
C VAL A 237 -9.83 8.75 -5.67
N ARG A 238 -8.74 9.45 -5.40
CA ARG A 238 -7.55 9.53 -6.26
C ARG A 238 -6.31 9.58 -5.40
N PHE A 239 -5.18 9.14 -5.94
CA PHE A 239 -3.89 9.40 -5.30
C PHE A 239 -3.63 10.92 -5.29
N ARG A 240 -3.11 11.43 -4.18
CA ARG A 240 -2.85 12.85 -3.99
C ARG A 240 -1.61 13.07 -3.14
N THR A 241 -1.09 14.29 -3.20
CA THR A 241 -0.14 14.79 -2.20
C THR A 241 -0.89 15.32 -0.98
N SER A 242 -0.17 15.49 0.12
CA SER A 242 -0.68 16.04 1.37
C SER A 242 -1.08 17.50 1.21
N ALA A 243 -2.14 17.90 1.89
CA ALA A 243 -2.49 19.30 2.08
C ALA A 243 -1.50 19.97 3.07
N PRO A 244 -1.37 21.31 3.07
CA PRO A 244 -0.47 22.02 3.98
C PRO A 244 -0.68 21.70 5.47
N ASP A 245 -1.94 21.46 5.86
CA ASP A 245 -2.33 21.16 7.25
C ASP A 245 -2.27 19.66 7.60
N GLU A 246 -1.95 18.80 6.62
CA GLU A 246 -1.77 17.36 6.84
C GLU A 246 -0.30 17.05 7.12
N CYS A 247 -0.01 16.45 8.28
CA CYS A 247 1.37 16.22 8.71
C CYS A 247 1.97 14.88 8.23
N TYR A 248 1.33 14.21 7.30
CA TYR A 248 1.75 12.90 6.77
C TYR A 248 1.92 13.01 5.27
N SER A 249 3.09 12.57 4.79
CA SER A 249 3.51 12.75 3.41
C SER A 249 3.72 11.39 2.77
N SER A 250 2.70 10.87 2.08
CA SER A 250 2.80 9.74 1.14
C SER A 250 1.46 9.51 0.46
N GLU A 251 1.42 9.44 -0.86
CA GLU A 251 0.23 9.08 -1.63
C GLU A 251 -0.32 7.69 -1.25
N CYS A 252 0.56 6.79 -0.81
CA CYS A 252 0.23 5.44 -0.37
C CYS A 252 -0.34 5.39 1.05
N PHE A 253 -0.07 6.40 1.87
CA PHE A 253 -0.70 6.59 3.17
C PHE A 253 -2.04 7.31 3.03
N LEU A 254 -2.09 8.35 2.19
CA LEU A 254 -3.26 9.20 2.02
C LEU A 254 -4.43 8.44 1.42
N LEU A 255 -4.19 7.48 0.54
CA LEU A 255 -5.26 6.66 -0.05
C LEU A 255 -6.06 5.87 1.01
N PRO A 256 -5.49 4.96 1.82
CA PRO A 256 -6.23 4.27 2.87
C PRO A 256 -6.84 5.23 3.91
N TYR A 257 -6.18 6.35 4.17
CA TYR A 257 -6.75 7.41 5.01
C TYR A 257 -8.03 8.00 4.40
N ASP A 258 -8.02 8.34 3.11
CA ASP A 258 -9.19 8.86 2.38
C ASP A 258 -10.31 7.81 2.29
N LEU A 259 -9.98 6.53 2.06
CA LEU A 259 -10.95 5.42 2.08
C LEU A 259 -11.68 5.34 3.43
N ARG A 260 -10.93 5.44 4.55
CA ARG A 260 -11.52 5.48 5.89
C ARG A 260 -12.37 6.72 6.12
N ARG A 261 -11.83 7.89 5.80
CA ARG A 261 -12.43 9.19 6.19
C ARG A 261 -13.61 9.58 5.32
N GLN A 262 -13.55 9.34 4.02
CA GLN A 262 -14.57 9.78 3.07
C GLN A 262 -15.58 8.68 2.69
N PHE A 263 -15.24 7.40 2.96
CA PHE A 263 -16.08 6.26 2.57
C PHE A 263 -16.42 5.28 3.71
N GLU A 264 -15.88 5.48 4.92
CA GLU A 264 -16.01 4.57 6.07
C GLU A 264 -15.54 3.13 5.80
N LEU A 265 -14.62 2.98 4.86
CA LEU A 265 -14.01 1.70 4.52
C LEU A 265 -12.87 1.42 5.50
N ASN A 266 -13.24 0.78 6.62
CA ASN A 266 -12.38 0.62 7.79
C ASN A 266 -11.70 -0.75 7.88
N ASN A 267 -12.13 -1.72 7.06
CA ASN A 267 -11.63 -3.10 7.08
C ASN A 267 -10.32 -3.18 6.29
N ILE A 268 -9.26 -2.63 6.88
CA ILE A 268 -7.91 -2.58 6.31
C ILE A 268 -7.01 -3.57 7.06
N TYR A 269 -6.33 -4.44 6.32
CA TYR A 269 -5.51 -5.50 6.88
C TYR A 269 -4.11 -5.54 6.27
N VAL A 270 -3.12 -5.95 7.06
CA VAL A 270 -1.84 -6.45 6.57
C VAL A 270 -1.84 -7.97 6.70
N ASN A 271 -1.57 -8.67 5.60
CA ASN A 271 -1.47 -10.12 5.60
C ASN A 271 0.00 -10.55 5.75
N PRO A 272 0.42 -11.08 6.92
CA PRO A 272 1.82 -11.43 7.18
C PRO A 272 2.33 -12.58 6.29
N ARG A 273 1.44 -13.35 5.65
CA ARG A 273 1.80 -14.44 4.72
C ARG A 273 2.20 -13.92 3.34
N VAL A 274 1.79 -12.69 2.99
CA VAL A 274 2.08 -12.04 1.70
C VAL A 274 3.41 -11.28 1.81
N ILE A 275 4.51 -12.02 1.79
CA ILE A 275 5.86 -11.45 1.83
C ILE A 275 6.32 -11.07 0.43
N ASN A 276 6.90 -9.87 0.34
CA ASN A 276 7.58 -9.36 -0.84
C ASN A 276 8.87 -8.61 -0.46
N GLY A 277 9.65 -8.19 -1.45
CA GLY A 277 10.81 -7.33 -1.23
C GLY A 277 11.41 -6.80 -2.53
N TYR A 278 12.14 -5.69 -2.43
CA TYR A 278 12.78 -5.02 -3.58
C TYR A 278 14.14 -5.64 -3.97
N MET A 279 14.74 -6.43 -3.08
CA MET A 279 16.04 -7.07 -3.31
C MET A 279 15.91 -8.59 -3.21
N TRP A 280 16.40 -9.31 -4.22
CA TRP A 280 16.25 -10.76 -4.34
C TRP A 280 16.72 -11.52 -3.10
N GLN A 281 17.90 -11.21 -2.57
CA GLN A 281 18.46 -11.92 -1.42
C GLN A 281 17.60 -11.77 -0.15
N TRP A 282 17.02 -10.59 0.07
CA TRP A 282 16.16 -10.36 1.23
C TRP A 282 14.79 -10.97 1.03
N TYR A 283 14.24 -10.88 -0.18
CA TYR A 283 13.03 -11.59 -0.53
C TYR A 283 13.16 -13.10 -0.27
N VAL A 284 14.23 -13.74 -0.76
CA VAL A 284 14.51 -15.16 -0.52
C VAL A 284 14.67 -15.48 0.97
N TRP A 285 15.41 -14.64 1.70
CA TRP A 285 15.60 -14.81 3.14
C TRP A 285 14.26 -14.84 3.89
N PHE A 286 13.42 -13.81 3.70
CA PHE A 286 12.17 -13.73 4.43
C PHE A 286 11.08 -14.65 3.88
N LYS A 287 11.08 -14.94 2.59
CA LYS A 287 10.03 -15.77 2.00
C LYS A 287 10.26 -17.25 2.23
N TRP A 288 11.51 -17.73 2.17
CA TRP A 288 11.82 -19.16 2.26
C TRP A 288 12.61 -19.53 3.51
N VAL A 289 13.63 -18.75 3.90
CA VAL A 289 14.48 -19.13 5.05
C VAL A 289 13.74 -18.94 6.37
N THR A 290 13.19 -17.76 6.63
CA THR A 290 12.47 -17.51 7.90
C THR A 290 11.14 -18.25 7.97
N ARG A 291 10.58 -18.67 6.82
CA ARG A 291 9.35 -19.47 6.73
C ARG A 291 9.59 -20.97 6.71
N HIS A 292 10.84 -21.43 6.70
CA HIS A 292 11.15 -22.84 6.92
C HIS A 292 10.61 -23.27 8.29
N TRP A 293 9.91 -24.40 8.37
CA TRP A 293 9.17 -24.82 9.57
C TRP A 293 10.01 -24.81 10.85
N ALA A 294 11.28 -25.24 10.78
CA ALA A 294 12.17 -25.26 11.93
C ALA A 294 12.59 -23.84 12.37
N VAL A 295 12.85 -22.94 11.42
CA VAL A 295 13.24 -21.55 11.69
C VAL A 295 12.03 -20.80 12.24
N LYS A 296 10.87 -20.94 11.59
CA LYS A 296 9.61 -20.36 12.03
C LYS A 296 9.26 -20.82 13.45
N TRP A 297 9.36 -22.13 13.73
CA TRP A 297 9.15 -22.66 15.08
C TRP A 297 10.09 -22.01 16.11
N TRP A 298 11.37 -21.85 15.78
CA TRP A 298 12.32 -21.17 16.68
C TRP A 298 11.93 -19.71 16.92
N ILE A 299 11.63 -18.96 15.86
CA ILE A 299 11.20 -17.56 15.94
C ILE A 299 9.94 -17.42 16.81
N GLU A 300 8.96 -18.30 16.64
CA GLU A 300 7.68 -18.22 17.35
C GLU A 300 7.74 -18.74 18.79
N ARG A 301 8.52 -19.79 19.06
CA ARG A 301 8.49 -20.52 20.33
C ARG A 301 9.67 -20.24 21.24
N VAL A 302 10.83 -19.93 20.66
CA VAL A 302 12.07 -19.71 21.42
C VAL A 302 12.41 -18.23 21.47
N GLU A 303 12.50 -17.57 20.32
CA GLU A 303 12.72 -16.12 20.26
C GLU A 303 11.49 -15.37 20.75
N ASN A 304 10.28 -15.75 20.30
CA ASN A 304 9.01 -15.16 20.69
C ASN A 304 9.03 -13.61 20.67
N GLY A 305 9.70 -13.04 19.67
CA GLY A 305 9.89 -11.59 19.48
C GLY A 305 10.84 -10.91 20.47
N ASN A 306 11.41 -11.65 21.45
CA ASN A 306 12.46 -11.30 22.43
C ASN A 306 12.39 -9.90 23.08
N GLY A 307 11.23 -9.23 23.01
CA GLY A 307 11.06 -7.82 23.41
C GLY A 307 11.82 -6.79 22.57
N VAL A 308 12.68 -7.18 21.62
CA VAL A 308 13.53 -6.22 20.86
C VAL A 308 12.69 -5.32 19.96
N HIS A 309 11.56 -5.82 19.45
CA HIS A 309 10.58 -5.03 18.69
C HIS A 309 9.99 -3.85 19.49
N LEU A 310 10.04 -3.91 20.85
CA LEU A 310 9.61 -2.83 21.74
C LEU A 310 10.63 -1.68 21.82
N ALA A 311 11.89 -1.92 21.42
CA ALA A 311 12.94 -0.91 21.47
C ALA A 311 12.65 0.20 20.46
N LYS A 312 12.40 1.42 20.97
CA LYS A 312 12.21 2.61 20.15
C LYS A 312 13.42 3.51 20.29
N PHE A 313 14.07 3.84 19.18
CA PHE A 313 15.08 4.89 19.13
C PHE A 313 14.43 6.20 18.69
N ILE A 314 14.56 7.23 19.53
CA ILE A 314 14.18 8.59 19.17
C ILE A 314 15.41 9.25 18.52
N LEU A 315 15.28 9.65 17.27
CA LEU A 315 16.27 10.48 16.58
C LEU A 315 15.75 11.92 16.52
N GLY A 316 16.34 12.81 17.33
CA GLY A 316 15.99 14.24 17.36
C GLY A 316 15.60 14.76 18.75
N ASP A 317 15.13 16.01 18.79
CA ASP A 317 14.69 16.68 20.01
C ASP A 317 13.35 16.11 20.51
N PRO A 318 13.29 15.50 21.71
CA PRO A 318 12.06 14.94 22.27
C PRO A 318 10.90 15.94 22.41
N GLY A 319 11.20 17.24 22.53
CA GLY A 319 10.19 18.29 22.63
C GLY A 319 9.53 18.66 21.29
N LYS A 320 10.07 18.19 20.17
CA LYS A 320 9.55 18.43 18.80
C LYS A 320 8.86 17.22 18.22
N ILE A 321 8.50 16.27 19.09
CA ILE A 321 7.86 15.03 18.69
C ILE A 321 6.35 15.22 18.59
N TRP A 322 5.82 14.89 17.42
CA TRP A 322 4.39 14.81 17.17
C TRP A 322 3.93 13.36 17.06
N GLN A 323 2.82 13.05 17.72
CA GLN A 323 2.12 11.78 17.61
C GLN A 323 0.83 11.99 16.82
N TRP A 324 0.51 11.04 15.96
CA TRP A 324 -0.74 11.00 15.23
C TRP A 324 -1.68 9.95 15.84
N ASP A 325 -2.93 10.33 16.09
CA ASP A 325 -3.94 9.47 16.70
C ASP A 325 -4.94 8.88 15.69
N GLY A 326 -4.65 9.07 14.40
CA GLY A 326 -5.54 8.70 13.31
C GLY A 326 -6.30 9.88 12.73
N GLY A 327 -6.41 11.02 13.40
CA GLY A 327 -7.13 12.22 12.93
C GLY A 327 -6.29 13.49 12.97
N GLU A 328 -5.65 13.77 14.10
CA GLU A 328 -4.86 14.98 14.33
C GLU A 328 -3.44 14.63 14.80
N CYS A 329 -2.51 15.56 14.57
CA CYS A 329 -1.18 15.48 15.14
C CYS A 329 -1.15 16.30 16.42
N HIS A 330 -0.59 15.71 17.48
CA HIS A 330 -0.45 16.36 18.77
C HIS A 330 0.96 16.21 19.32
N PRO A 331 1.47 17.22 20.06
CA PRO A 331 2.76 17.08 20.73
C PRO A 331 2.68 16.02 21.82
N VAL A 332 3.73 15.22 21.99
CA VAL A 332 3.79 14.20 23.04
C VAL A 332 3.88 14.88 24.41
N ARG A 333 2.82 14.78 25.23
CA ARG A 333 2.82 15.23 26.64
C ARG A 333 3.06 14.05 27.59
N GLY A 334 4.25 13.95 28.17
CA GLY A 334 4.53 13.05 29.30
C GLY A 334 5.77 12.15 29.15
N SER A 335 6.41 11.84 30.28
CA SER A 335 7.74 11.23 30.45
C SER A 335 7.88 9.74 30.09
N PHE A 336 7.23 9.28 29.02
CA PHE A 336 7.49 7.95 28.46
C PHE A 336 7.57 8.07 26.93
N GLY A 337 8.72 7.71 26.38
CA GLY A 337 9.09 7.94 24.98
C GLY A 337 8.16 7.25 23.98
N PHE A 338 7.45 8.05 23.20
CA PHE A 338 6.74 7.64 21.99
C PHE A 338 7.36 8.36 20.80
N CYS A 339 7.89 7.62 19.82
CA CYS A 339 8.58 8.16 18.66
C CYS A 339 7.58 8.62 17.57
N VAL A 340 7.60 9.94 17.35
CA VAL A 340 7.60 10.78 16.13
C VAL A 340 7.14 10.20 14.80
N SER A 341 5.95 10.61 14.35
CA SER A 341 5.80 11.01 12.95
C SER A 341 6.58 12.33 12.81
N VAL A 342 7.60 12.42 11.96
CA VAL A 342 8.31 13.70 11.74
C VAL A 342 7.36 14.64 11.01
N CYS A 343 6.59 15.37 11.80
CA CYS A 343 5.84 16.53 11.36
C CYS A 343 6.84 17.68 11.33
N SER A 344 7.41 17.97 10.16
CA SER A 344 8.10 19.23 9.97
C SER A 344 7.03 20.32 9.82
N SER A 345 7.02 21.28 10.74
CA SER A 345 6.29 22.55 10.61
C SER A 345 6.65 23.30 9.34
#